data_AF-H0GCH5-F1
#
_entry.id   AF-H0GCH5-F1
#
_cell.length_a   1.000
_cell.length_b   1.000
_cell.length_c   1.000
_cell.angle_alpha   90.00
_cell.angle_beta   90.00
_cell.angle_gamma   90.00
#
_symmetry.space_group_name_H-M   'P 1'
#
loop_
_entity.id
_entity.type
_entity.pdbx_description
1 polymer ?
#
loop_
_entity_poly.entity_id
_entity_poly.type
_entity_poly.pdbx_seq_one_letter_code
_entity_poly.pdbx_strand_id
1 'polypeptide(L)'
;MSSSQVVRDSAKKLVNLLEKYPKDRIHHLVSFRDVQIARFRRVAGLPNVDDKGKSIKEKKPSLDEIKSIINRTSGPLGLNKEMLTKIQNKMVDEKFTEESINEQIRALSTIMNNKFRNYYDIGDKLYKPAGNPQYYQRLINAVDGKKKESLFTAMRTVLFGK
;
A
#
# COMPACT_ATOMS: atom_id res chain seq x y z
N MET A 1 -5.59 29.35 -12.33
CA MET A 1 -4.78 28.74 -11.24
C MET A 1 -3.56 28.09 -11.88
N SER A 2 -2.36 28.17 -11.28
CA SER A 2 -1.17 27.52 -11.84
C SER A 2 -1.37 26.00 -11.86
N SER A 3 -0.96 25.32 -12.93
CA SER A 3 -1.10 23.86 -13.08
C SER A 3 -0.51 23.09 -11.89
N SER A 4 0.60 23.57 -11.33
CA SER A 4 1.22 23.00 -10.13
C SER A 4 0.33 23.10 -8.88
N GLN A 5 -0.45 24.17 -8.75
CA GLN A 5 -1.35 24.37 -7.63
C GLN A 5 -2.52 23.39 -7.69
N VAL A 6 -3.05 23.14 -8.89
CA VAL A 6 -4.15 22.20 -9.09
C VAL A 6 -3.73 20.77 -8.76
N VAL A 7 -2.53 20.36 -9.19
CA VAL A 7 -1.94 19.04 -8.85
C VAL A 7 -1.78 18.89 -7.33
N ARG A 8 -1.29 19.94 -6.64
CA ARG A 8 -1.16 19.93 -5.17
C ARG A 8 -2.51 19.78 -4.47
N ASP A 9 -3.52 20.49 -4.92
CA ASP A 9 -4.85 20.46 -4.30
C ASP A 9 -5.54 19.11 -4.53
N SER A 10 -5.37 18.49 -5.71
CA SER A 10 -5.81 17.12 -5.97
C SER A 10 -5.04 16.10 -5.11
N ALA A 11 -3.73 16.28 -4.94
CA ALA A 11 -2.93 15.43 -4.06
C ALA A 11 -3.37 15.52 -2.58
N LYS A 12 -3.75 16.72 -2.09
CA LYS A 12 -4.33 16.87 -0.74
C LYS A 12 -5.64 16.08 -0.58
N LYS A 13 -6.52 16.13 -1.57
CA LYS A 13 -7.77 15.33 -1.57
C LYS A 13 -7.46 13.84 -1.51
N LEU A 14 -6.47 13.38 -2.26
CA LEU A 14 -6.03 11.99 -2.25
C LEU A 14 -5.46 11.57 -0.89
N VAL A 15 -4.61 12.40 -0.26
CA VAL A 15 -4.08 12.13 1.09
C VAL A 15 -5.21 12.02 2.11
N ASN A 16 -6.19 12.94 2.08
CA ASN A 16 -7.35 12.89 2.99
C ASN A 16 -8.19 11.61 2.81
N LEU A 17 -8.25 11.06 1.60
CA LEU A 17 -8.93 9.81 1.31
C LEU A 17 -8.12 8.61 1.86
N LEU A 18 -6.81 8.60 1.64
CA LEU A 18 -5.90 7.58 2.18
C LEU A 18 -5.86 7.59 3.72
N GLU A 19 -6.02 8.74 4.36
CA GLU A 19 -6.11 8.81 5.82
C GLU A 19 -7.34 8.11 6.38
N LYS A 20 -8.41 7.94 5.59
CA LYS A 20 -9.61 7.20 5.97
C LYS A 20 -9.51 5.69 5.72
N TYR A 21 -8.47 5.23 5.01
CA TYR A 21 -8.28 3.80 4.77
C TYR A 21 -7.92 3.04 6.06
N PRO A 22 -8.43 1.83 6.26
CA PRO A 22 -7.99 0.97 7.35
C PRO A 22 -6.50 0.64 7.21
N LYS A 23 -5.83 0.41 8.34
CA LYS A 23 -4.48 -0.15 8.32
C LYS A 23 -4.50 -1.58 7.79
N ASP A 24 -3.40 -1.99 7.19
CA ASP A 24 -3.27 -3.36 6.68
C ASP A 24 -3.31 -4.39 7.82
N ARG A 25 -3.91 -5.55 7.53
CA ARG A 25 -4.05 -6.65 8.50
C ARG A 25 -2.71 -7.32 8.84
N ILE A 26 -1.71 -7.18 7.98
CA ILE A 26 -0.41 -7.84 8.13
C ILE A 26 0.59 -6.83 8.72
N HIS A 27 0.80 -6.90 10.03
CA HIS A 27 1.57 -5.90 10.80
C HIS A 27 3.06 -5.82 10.47
N HIS A 28 3.65 -6.86 9.87
CA HIS A 28 5.10 -6.94 9.59
C HIS A 28 5.47 -6.53 8.16
N LEU A 29 4.49 -6.13 7.35
CA LEU A 29 4.72 -5.62 6.01
C LEU A 29 4.53 -4.11 5.98
N VAL A 30 5.20 -3.47 5.03
CA VAL A 30 5.03 -2.04 4.79
C VAL A 30 3.58 -1.80 4.36
N SER A 31 2.87 -0.95 5.11
CA SER A 31 1.46 -0.71 4.80
C SER A 31 1.32 0.08 3.51
N PHE A 32 0.44 -0.37 2.62
CA PHE A 32 0.09 0.34 1.40
C PHE A 32 -0.34 1.78 1.71
N ARG A 33 -1.19 1.95 2.72
CA ARG A 33 -1.67 3.26 3.17
C ARG A 33 -0.51 4.19 3.49
N ASP A 34 0.45 3.72 4.29
CA ASP A 34 1.54 4.54 4.79
C ASP A 34 2.50 4.93 3.65
N VAL A 35 2.79 4.00 2.73
CA VAL A 35 3.59 4.30 1.53
C VAL A 35 2.93 5.36 0.65
N GLN A 36 1.63 5.22 0.37
CA GLN A 36 0.93 6.16 -0.50
C GLN A 36 0.79 7.53 0.16
N ILE A 37 0.54 7.59 1.48
CA ILE A 37 0.52 8.86 2.22
C ILE A 37 1.87 9.56 2.13
N ALA A 38 2.98 8.86 2.37
CA ALA A 38 4.32 9.43 2.28
C ALA A 38 4.63 9.93 0.86
N ARG A 39 4.21 9.19 -0.17
CA ARG A 39 4.37 9.57 -1.58
C ARG A 39 3.59 10.84 -1.92
N PHE A 40 2.29 10.88 -1.63
CA PHE A 40 1.43 12.00 -2.03
C PHE A 40 1.54 13.23 -1.12
N ARG A 41 2.03 13.11 0.11
CA ARG A 41 2.39 14.26 0.95
C ARG A 41 3.46 15.13 0.29
N ARG A 42 4.48 14.52 -0.32
CA ARG A 42 5.52 15.22 -1.08
C ARG A 42 4.93 16.00 -2.25
N VAL A 43 4.02 15.36 -3.01
CA VAL A 43 3.32 15.99 -4.15
C VAL A 43 2.40 17.12 -3.69
N ALA A 44 1.75 16.96 -2.55
CA ALA A 44 0.84 17.95 -1.96
C ALA A 44 1.58 19.14 -1.30
N GLY A 45 2.90 19.07 -1.14
CA GLY A 45 3.69 20.05 -0.39
C GLY A 45 3.44 20.02 1.11
N LEU A 46 3.00 18.87 1.64
CA LEU A 46 2.78 18.65 3.06
C LEU A 46 4.03 18.07 3.72
N PRO A 47 4.29 18.36 5.01
CA PRO A 47 5.38 17.73 5.73
C PRO A 47 5.17 16.21 5.80
N ASN A 48 6.24 15.45 5.60
CA ASN A 48 6.23 14.03 5.88
C ASN A 48 6.04 13.81 7.39
N VAL A 49 5.37 12.73 7.75
CA VAL A 49 5.09 12.36 9.14
C VAL A 49 5.66 10.97 9.42
N ASP A 50 6.11 10.77 10.66
CA ASP A 50 6.51 9.45 11.16
C ASP A 50 5.30 8.57 11.48
N ASP A 51 5.55 7.30 11.84
CA ASP A 51 4.50 6.34 12.23
C ASP A 51 3.65 6.80 13.42
N LYS A 52 4.10 7.85 14.14
CA LYS A 52 3.44 8.48 15.29
C LYS A 52 2.77 9.81 14.94
N GLY A 53 2.74 10.20 13.67
CA GLY A 53 2.11 11.43 13.17
C GLY A 53 2.91 12.72 13.43
N LYS A 54 4.16 12.63 13.91
CA LYS A 54 5.03 13.81 14.07
C LYS A 54 5.67 14.18 12.74
N SER A 55 5.73 15.47 12.45
CA SER A 55 6.37 15.97 11.24
C SER A 55 7.87 15.65 11.23
N ILE A 56 8.29 14.86 10.25
CA ILE A 56 9.69 14.64 9.93
C ILE A 56 10.12 15.82 9.06
N LYS A 57 10.95 16.71 9.63
CA LYS A 57 11.66 17.69 8.80
C LYS A 57 12.68 16.91 7.97
N GLU A 58 12.53 16.92 6.64
CA GLU A 58 13.54 16.39 5.73
C GLU A 58 14.84 17.18 5.93
N LYS A 59 15.78 16.61 6.68
CA LYS A 59 17.13 17.17 6.82
C LYS A 59 17.80 16.97 5.46
N LYS A 60 17.90 18.03 4.65
CA LYS A 60 18.75 18.00 3.46
C LYS A 60 20.16 17.66 3.94
N PRO A 61 20.82 16.61 3.41
CA PRO A 61 22.14 16.22 3.89
C PRO A 61 23.08 17.41 3.72
N SER A 62 23.84 17.73 4.77
CA SER A 62 24.79 18.84 4.69
C SER A 62 25.89 18.51 3.68
N LEU A 63 26.53 19.53 3.10
CA LEU A 63 27.66 19.32 2.18
C LEU A 63 28.78 18.49 2.83
N ASP A 64 28.93 18.56 4.15
CA ASP A 64 29.93 17.80 4.89
C ASP A 64 29.51 16.35 5.12
N GLU A 65 28.22 16.08 5.32
CA GLU A 65 27.69 14.72 5.32
C GLU A 65 27.87 14.07 3.95
N ILE A 66 27.58 14.78 2.86
CA ILE A 66 27.80 14.30 1.48
C ILE A 66 29.28 13.98 1.25
N LYS A 67 30.20 14.86 1.65
CA LYS A 67 31.66 14.62 1.55
C LYS A 67 32.09 13.40 2.37
N SER A 68 31.57 13.24 3.59
CA SER A 68 31.90 12.11 4.45
C SER A 68 31.40 10.77 3.92
N ILE A 69 30.22 10.75 3.29
CA ILE A 69 29.65 9.57 2.64
C ILE A 69 30.52 9.20 1.44
N ILE A 70 30.84 10.16 0.57
CA ILE A 70 31.69 9.94 -0.61
C ILE A 70 33.03 9.34 -0.19
N ASN A 71 33.68 9.90 0.84
CA ASN A 71 34.96 9.42 1.35
C ASN A 71 34.89 8.04 2.04
N ARG A 72 33.73 7.66 2.58
CA ARG A 72 33.50 6.31 3.14
C ARG A 72 33.16 5.28 2.06
N THR A 73 32.49 5.70 0.99
CA THR A 73 32.12 4.85 -0.14
C THR A 73 33.19 4.78 -1.24
N SER A 74 34.30 5.53 -1.15
CA SER A 74 35.37 5.54 -2.15
C SER A 74 36.45 4.47 -1.93
N GLY A 75 36.27 3.57 -0.96
CA GLY A 75 37.11 2.37 -0.81
C GLY A 75 36.84 1.31 -1.91
N PRO A 76 37.68 0.26 -2.03
CA PRO A 76 37.65 -0.72 -3.12
C PRO A 76 36.38 -1.59 -3.20
N LEU A 77 35.45 -1.46 -2.24
CA LEU A 77 34.12 -2.09 -2.20
C LEU A 77 32.98 -1.05 -2.35
N GLY A 78 33.31 0.16 -2.79
CA GLY A 78 32.39 1.27 -3.01
C GLY A 78 31.29 0.99 -4.01
N LEU A 79 30.11 1.56 -3.79
CA LEU A 79 29.03 1.58 -4.77
C LEU A 79 29.56 2.17 -6.09
N ASN A 80 29.63 1.33 -7.13
CA ASN A 80 30.08 1.74 -8.45
C ASN A 80 29.28 2.97 -8.91
N LYS A 81 29.97 4.04 -9.30
CA LYS A 81 29.38 5.27 -9.84
C LYS A 81 28.41 4.98 -10.99
N GLU A 82 28.71 3.94 -11.78
CA GLU A 82 27.85 3.43 -12.85
C GLU A 82 26.54 2.81 -12.35
N MET A 83 26.53 2.19 -11.17
CA MET A 83 25.32 1.65 -10.57
C MET A 83 24.43 2.78 -10.07
N LEU A 84 25.02 3.81 -9.45
CA LEU A 84 24.28 5.00 -9.01
C LEU A 84 23.67 5.75 -10.19
N THR A 85 24.40 5.94 -11.30
CA THR A 85 23.85 6.57 -12.50
C THR A 85 22.78 5.72 -13.16
N LYS A 86 22.92 4.38 -13.20
CA LYS A 86 21.86 3.47 -13.66
C LYS A 86 20.61 3.55 -12.80
N ILE A 87 20.74 3.62 -11.48
CA ILE A 87 19.61 3.79 -10.55
C ILE A 87 18.93 5.13 -10.78
N GLN A 88 19.70 6.22 -10.87
CA GLN A 88 19.18 7.55 -11.12
C GLN A 88 18.45 7.64 -12.48
N ASN A 89 19.01 7.05 -13.53
CA ASN A 89 18.42 7.04 -14.87
C ASN A 89 17.23 6.07 -15.00
N LYS A 90 17.13 5.06 -14.13
CA LYS A 90 15.98 4.14 -14.06
C LYS A 90 14.88 4.61 -13.09
N MET A 91 15.13 5.64 -12.29
CA MET A 91 14.07 6.25 -11.52
C MET A 91 13.12 6.92 -12.51
N VAL A 92 11.97 6.28 -12.72
CA VAL A 92 10.89 6.85 -13.52
C VAL A 92 10.52 8.17 -12.85
N ASP A 93 10.77 9.27 -13.54
CA ASP A 93 10.38 10.59 -13.10
C ASP A 93 8.84 10.63 -13.17
N GLU A 94 8.18 10.30 -12.05
CA GLU A 94 6.73 10.20 -11.99
C GLU A 94 6.12 11.60 -12.18
N LYS A 95 5.68 11.88 -13.40
CA LYS A 95 4.95 13.10 -13.72
C LYS A 95 3.52 12.98 -13.22
N PHE A 96 3.27 13.50 -12.01
CA PHE A 96 1.92 13.61 -11.48
C PHE A 96 1.12 14.66 -12.24
N THR A 97 0.21 14.21 -13.10
CA THR A 97 -0.82 15.07 -13.70
C THR A 97 -2.07 15.07 -12.82
N GLU A 98 -2.88 16.13 -12.91
CA GLU A 98 -4.16 16.20 -12.20
C GLU A 98 -5.05 15.00 -12.55
N GLU A 99 -5.12 14.66 -13.84
CA GLU A 99 -5.90 13.53 -14.37
C GLU A 99 -5.49 12.22 -13.69
N SER A 100 -4.19 11.92 -13.65
CA SER A 100 -3.68 10.70 -13.03
C SER A 100 -4.00 10.60 -11.53
N ILE A 101 -3.99 11.73 -10.81
CA ILE A 101 -4.35 11.77 -9.39
C ILE A 101 -5.85 11.56 -9.22
N ASN A 102 -6.67 12.18 -10.07
CA ASN A 102 -8.12 12.04 -10.04
C ASN A 102 -8.57 10.61 -10.37
N GLU A 103 -7.90 9.93 -11.29
CA GLU A 103 -8.12 8.50 -11.56
C GLU A 103 -7.85 7.64 -10.33
N GLN A 104 -6.75 7.92 -9.60
CA GLN A 104 -6.44 7.21 -8.36
C GLN A 104 -7.49 7.47 -7.27
N ILE A 105 -7.97 8.71 -7.13
CA ILE A 105 -9.07 9.05 -6.22
C ILE A 105 -10.33 8.23 -6.59
N ARG A 106 -10.66 8.14 -7.88
CA ARG A 106 -11.80 7.37 -8.37
C ARG A 106 -11.64 5.86 -8.09
N ALA A 107 -10.45 5.32 -8.31
CA ALA A 107 -10.16 3.92 -8.02
C ALA A 107 -10.31 3.62 -6.51
N LEU A 108 -9.67 4.43 -5.65
CA LEU A 108 -9.72 4.24 -4.21
C LEU A 108 -11.12 4.43 -3.62
N SER A 109 -11.87 5.42 -4.08
CA SER A 109 -13.27 5.60 -3.67
C SER A 109 -14.16 4.43 -4.11
N THR A 110 -13.92 3.87 -5.29
CA THR A 110 -14.64 2.68 -5.77
C THR A 110 -14.38 1.46 -4.89
N ILE A 111 -13.12 1.28 -4.47
CA ILE A 111 -12.72 0.21 -3.53
C ILE A 111 -13.37 0.43 -2.17
N MET A 112 -13.31 1.65 -1.60
CA MET A 112 -13.92 1.95 -0.30
C MET A 112 -15.43 1.72 -0.28
N ASN A 113 -16.11 2.14 -1.34
CA ASN A 113 -17.56 2.02 -1.44
C ASN A 113 -18.02 0.57 -1.68
N ASN A 114 -17.09 -0.39 -1.78
CA ASN A 114 -17.38 -1.80 -2.03
C ASN A 114 -18.35 -1.99 -3.21
N LYS A 115 -18.30 -1.10 -4.22
CA LYS A 115 -19.32 -0.99 -5.27
C LYS A 115 -19.56 -2.35 -5.94
N PHE A 116 -18.49 -3.07 -6.27
CA PHE A 116 -18.57 -4.35 -6.96
C PHE A 116 -18.93 -5.52 -6.04
N ARG A 117 -18.62 -5.44 -4.74
CA ARG A 117 -19.07 -6.43 -3.77
C ARG A 117 -20.59 -6.41 -3.65
N ASN A 118 -21.18 -5.21 -3.62
CA ASN A 118 -22.64 -5.05 -3.50
C ASN A 118 -23.35 -5.27 -4.84
N TYR A 119 -22.72 -4.89 -5.96
CA TYR A 119 -23.31 -5.03 -7.29
C TYR A 119 -23.38 -6.49 -7.77
N TYR A 120 -22.38 -7.29 -7.42
CA TYR A 120 -22.36 -8.73 -7.68
C TYR A 120 -22.52 -9.47 -6.37
N ASP A 121 -23.63 -9.23 -5.65
CA ASP A 121 -23.85 -9.93 -4.40
C ASP A 121 -23.86 -11.44 -4.64
N ILE A 122 -22.89 -12.09 -4.02
CA ILE A 122 -22.63 -13.50 -4.20
C ILE A 122 -23.66 -14.21 -3.33
N GLY A 123 -24.79 -14.63 -3.90
CA GLY A 123 -25.85 -15.27 -3.13
C GLY A 123 -25.38 -16.53 -2.39
N ASP A 124 -26.20 -17.01 -1.45
CA ASP A 124 -25.93 -18.19 -0.60
C ASP A 124 -25.41 -19.42 -1.38
N LYS A 125 -25.78 -19.57 -2.66
CA LYS A 125 -25.33 -20.67 -3.52
C LYS A 125 -23.81 -20.76 -3.67
N LEU A 126 -23.09 -19.64 -3.62
CA LEU A 126 -21.63 -19.59 -3.73
C LEU A 126 -20.97 -19.65 -2.36
N TYR A 127 -21.50 -18.96 -1.34
CA TYR A 127 -20.94 -19.02 0.02
C TYR A 127 -21.19 -20.37 0.71
N LYS A 128 -22.28 -21.06 0.35
CA LYS A 128 -22.71 -22.35 0.91
C LYS A 128 -23.00 -23.33 -0.25
N PRO A 129 -21.97 -23.82 -0.95
CA PRO A 129 -22.19 -24.76 -2.04
C PRO A 129 -22.86 -26.03 -1.50
N ALA A 130 -23.79 -26.62 -2.25
CA ALA A 130 -24.62 -27.74 -1.79
C ALA A 130 -23.83 -28.94 -1.26
N GLY A 131 -22.66 -29.21 -1.84
CA GLY A 131 -21.79 -30.31 -1.42
C GLY A 131 -20.98 -30.04 -0.15
N ASN A 132 -20.67 -28.77 0.16
CA ASN A 132 -19.95 -28.40 1.38
C ASN A 132 -20.29 -26.97 1.84
N PRO A 133 -21.44 -26.80 2.52
CA PRO A 133 -21.91 -25.48 2.94
C PRO A 133 -20.96 -24.71 3.87
N GLN A 134 -20.07 -25.42 4.57
CA GLN A 134 -19.14 -24.83 5.55
C GLN A 134 -17.77 -24.48 4.95
N TYR A 135 -17.51 -24.82 3.68
CA TYR A 135 -16.19 -24.69 3.06
C TYR A 135 -15.59 -23.28 3.15
N TYR A 136 -16.29 -22.26 2.64
CA TYR A 136 -15.77 -20.90 2.62
C TYR A 136 -15.71 -20.28 4.02
N GLN A 137 -16.65 -20.63 4.90
CA GLN A 137 -16.61 -20.19 6.29
C GLN A 137 -15.33 -20.65 7.00
N ARG A 138 -14.88 -21.89 6.73
CA ARG A 138 -13.60 -22.41 7.25
C ARG A 138 -12.40 -21.65 6.73
N LEU A 139 -12.37 -21.33 5.43
CA LEU A 139 -11.30 -20.53 4.84
C LEU A 139 -11.23 -19.13 5.46
N ILE A 140 -12.39 -18.46 5.62
CA ILE A 140 -12.48 -17.15 6.26
C ILE A 140 -12.01 -17.22 7.71
N ASN A 141 -12.47 -18.22 8.47
CA ASN A 141 -12.08 -18.44 9.86
C ASN A 141 -10.56 -18.65 10.00
N ALA A 142 -9.95 -19.41 9.08
CA ALA A 142 -8.49 -19.62 9.07
C ALA A 142 -7.72 -18.33 8.79
N VAL A 143 -8.18 -17.51 7.83
CA VAL A 143 -7.59 -16.20 7.50
C VAL A 143 -7.74 -15.21 8.66
N ASP A 144 -8.89 -15.20 9.33
CA ASP A 144 -9.18 -14.34 10.49
C ASP A 144 -8.54 -14.88 11.80
N GLY A 145 -7.81 -16.00 11.77
CA GLY A 145 -7.15 -16.60 12.94
C GLY A 145 -8.10 -17.30 13.92
N LYS A 146 -9.38 -17.44 13.56
CA LYS A 146 -10.43 -18.05 14.39
C LYS A 146 -10.46 -19.57 14.18
N LYS A 147 -9.54 -20.26 14.85
CA LYS A 147 -9.42 -21.75 14.95
C LYS A 147 -9.09 -22.48 13.64
N LYS A 148 -7.96 -23.19 13.66
CA LYS A 148 -7.63 -24.24 12.69
C LYS A 148 -8.41 -25.50 13.05
N GLU A 149 -9.10 -26.12 12.10
CA GLU A 149 -9.68 -27.45 12.34
C GLU A 149 -8.55 -28.47 12.62
N SER A 150 -8.86 -29.46 13.46
CA SER A 150 -7.95 -30.59 13.67
C SER A 150 -7.76 -31.36 12.37
N LEU A 151 -6.55 -31.88 12.12
CA LEU A 151 -6.23 -32.67 10.91
C LEU A 151 -7.23 -33.81 10.67
N PHE A 152 -7.77 -34.39 11.75
CA PHE A 152 -8.80 -35.43 11.68
C PHE A 152 -10.12 -34.94 11.07
N THR A 153 -10.57 -33.74 11.47
CA THR A 153 -11.78 -33.10 10.93
C THR A 153 -11.60 -32.79 9.45
N ALA A 154 -10.44 -32.27 9.06
CA ALA A 154 -10.12 -31.99 7.67
C ALA A 154 -10.14 -33.26 6.80
N MET A 155 -9.55 -34.36 7.27
CA MET A 155 -9.59 -35.64 6.56
C MET A 155 -11.02 -36.18 6.42
N ARG A 156 -11.83 -36.13 7.49
CA ARG A 156 -13.22 -36.56 7.44
C ARG A 156 -14.02 -35.73 6.43
N THR A 157 -13.82 -34.41 6.37
CA THR A 157 -14.55 -33.58 5.40
C THR A 157 -14.15 -33.88 3.96
N VAL A 158 -12.88 -34.21 3.68
CA VAL A 158 -12.44 -34.59 2.32
C VAL A 158 -13.05 -35.92 1.90
N LEU A 159 -13.14 -36.89 2.82
CA LEU A 159 -13.67 -38.23 2.53
C LEU A 159 -15.21 -38.29 2.47
N PHE A 160 -15.91 -37.48 3.27
CA PHE A 160 -17.37 -37.58 3.43
C PHE A 160 -18.15 -36.35 3.00
N GLY A 161 -17.48 -35.27 2.57
CA GLY A 161 -18.13 -34.01 2.20
C GLY A 161 -18.82 -33.27 3.37
N LYS A 162 -18.67 -33.77 4.61
CA LYS A 162 -19.26 -33.24 5.84
C LYS A 162 -18.22 -33.16 6.95
#